data_AF-A0A7K3Z1I9-F1
#
_entry.id   AF-A0A7K3Z1I9-F1
#
_cell.length_a   1.000
_cell.length_b   1.000
_cell.length_c   1.000
_cell.angle_alpha   90.00
_cell.angle_beta   90.00
_cell.angle_gamma   90.00
#
_symmetry.space_group_name_H-M   'P 1'
#
loop_
_entity.id
_entity.type
_entity.pdbx_description
1 polymer ?
#
loop_
_entity_poly.entity_id
_entity_poly.type
_entity_poly.pdbx_seq_one_letter_code
_entity_poly.pdbx_strand_id
1 'polypeptide(L)' 'MSWINWVLLAVLITGFIFFLYGANIYNSIFGYSGIYLSIGAIAAYLIHYIYKELNKKASD' A
#
# COMPACT_ATOMS: atom_id res chain seq x y z
N MET A 1 -4.31 15.85 3.00
CA MET A 1 -4.16 14.38 3.14
C MET A 1 -3.54 14.07 4.49
N SER A 2 -3.96 13.00 5.18
CA SER A 2 -3.22 12.47 6.33
C SER A 2 -1.81 12.09 5.89
N TRP A 3 -0.78 12.32 6.73
CA TRP A 3 0.59 11.84 6.50
C TRP A 3 0.63 10.36 6.12
N ILE A 4 -0.26 9.56 6.72
CA ILE A 4 -0.43 8.13 6.43
C ILE A 4 -0.77 7.89 4.95
N ASN A 5 -1.57 8.74 4.32
CA ASN A 5 -1.92 8.57 2.90
C ASN A 5 -0.70 8.76 1.99
N TRP A 6 0.19 9.71 2.34
CA TRP A 6 1.43 9.93 1.59
C TRP A 6 2.41 8.77 1.75
N VAL A 7 2.55 8.23 2.97
CA VAL A 7 3.36 7.05 3.24
C VAL A 7 2.83 5.84 2.45
N LEU A 8 1.52 5.59 2.48
CA LEU A 8 0.91 4.48 1.75
C LEU A 8 1.07 4.63 0.23
N LEU A 9 1.01 5.85 -0.30
CA LEU A 9 1.30 6.13 -1.70
C LEU A 9 2.77 5.81 -2.05
N ALA A 10 3.71 6.24 -1.21
CA ALA A 10 5.13 5.94 -1.41
C ALA A 10 5.41 4.43 -1.36
N VAL A 11 4.78 3.72 -0.45
CA VAL A 11 4.85 2.25 -0.35
C VAL A 11 4.28 1.62 -1.62
N LEU A 12 3.11 2.05 -2.10
CA LEU A 12 2.51 1.54 -3.33
C LEU A 12 3.43 1.71 -4.54
N ILE A 13 4.01 2.91 -4.72
CA ILE A 13 4.96 3.20 -5.80
C ILE A 13 6.21 2.31 -5.68
N THR A 14 6.73 2.12 -4.46
CA THR A 14 7.86 1.23 -4.20
C THR A 14 7.53 -0.21 -4.57
N GLY A 15 6.31 -0.67 -4.29
CA GLY A 15 5.82 -2.00 -4.67
C GLY A 15 5.82 -2.20 -6.19
N PHE A 16 5.35 -1.21 -6.94
CA PHE A 16 5.43 -1.23 -8.41
C PHE A 16 6.87 -1.26 -8.92
N ILE A 17 7.77 -0.47 -8.34
CA ILE A 17 9.20 -0.49 -8.70
C ILE A 17 9.79 -1.87 -8.44
N PHE A 18 9.51 -2.49 -7.29
CA PHE A 18 9.99 -3.84 -6.96
C PHE A 18 9.44 -4.90 -7.92
N PHE A 19 8.16 -4.79 -8.28
CA PHE A 19 7.54 -5.69 -9.25
C PHE A 19 8.22 -5.59 -10.62
N LEU A 20 8.39 -4.37 -11.14
CA LEU A 20 9.05 -4.12 -12.42
C LEU A 20 10.52 -4.54 -12.41
N TYR A 21 11.22 -4.26 -11.31
CA TYR A 21 12.60 -4.68 -11.12
C TYR A 21 12.72 -6.21 -11.12
N GLY A 22 11.89 -6.90 -10.33
CA GLY A 22 11.86 -8.36 -10.27
C GLY A 22 11.52 -8.99 -11.63
N ALA A 23 10.59 -8.40 -12.38
CA ALA A 23 10.28 -8.84 -13.74
C ALA A 23 11.46 -8.63 -14.70
N ASN A 24 12.17 -7.51 -14.58
CA ASN A 24 13.33 -7.19 -15.42
C ASN A 24 14.53 -8.13 -15.18
N ILE A 25 14.77 -8.54 -13.93
CA ILE A 25 15.87 -9.46 -13.58
C ILE A 25 15.42 -10.93 -13.50
N TYR A 26 14.20 -11.25 -13.94
CA TYR A 26 13.60 -12.59 -13.86
C TYR A 26 13.67 -13.21 -12.45
N ASN A 27 13.60 -12.38 -11.41
CA ASN A 27 13.66 -12.82 -10.02
C ASN A 27 12.27 -12.76 -9.38
N SER A 28 11.71 -13.94 -9.16
CA SER A 28 10.37 -14.11 -8.59
C SER A 28 10.25 -13.55 -7.18
N ILE A 29 11.31 -13.60 -6.37
CA ILE A 29 11.30 -13.07 -4.99
C ILE A 29 11.00 -11.57 -5.03
N PHE A 30 11.76 -10.79 -5.80
CA PHE A 30 11.53 -9.35 -5.92
C PHE A 30 10.17 -9.03 -6.57
N GLY A 31 9.78 -9.79 -7.59
CA GLY A 31 8.51 -9.61 -8.29
C GLY A 31 7.32 -9.77 -7.35
N TYR A 32 7.22 -10.91 -6.67
CA TYR A 32 6.13 -11.21 -5.74
C TYR A 32 6.18 -10.30 -4.50
N SER A 33 7.36 -9.96 -3.97
CA SER A 33 7.48 -8.97 -2.90
C SER A 33 6.85 -7.63 -3.29
N GLY A 34 7.09 -7.15 -4.52
CA GLY A 34 6.46 -5.92 -5.03
C GLY A 34 4.94 -6.02 -5.12
N ILE A 35 4.41 -7.16 -5.56
CA ILE A 35 2.96 -7.42 -5.62
C ILE A 35 2.35 -7.39 -4.22
N TYR A 36 2.88 -8.15 -3.27
CA TYR A 36 2.35 -8.19 -1.91
C TYR A 36 2.43 -6.83 -1.21
N LEU A 37 3.51 -6.08 -1.45
CA LEU A 37 3.68 -4.73 -0.91
C LEU A 37 2.64 -3.75 -1.48
N SER A 38 2.32 -3.87 -2.76
CA SER A 38 1.27 -3.06 -3.42
C SER A 38 -0.13 -3.39 -2.90
N ILE A 39 -0.48 -4.68 -2.84
CA ILE A 39 -1.77 -5.14 -2.29
C ILE A 39 -1.91 -4.73 -0.82
N GLY A 40 -0.85 -4.90 -0.04
CA GLY A 40 -0.80 -4.52 1.37
C GLY A 40 -1.01 -3.01 1.58
N ALA A 41 -0.40 -2.17 0.75
CA ALA A 41 -0.61 -0.71 0.81
C ALA A 41 -2.07 -0.32 0.55
N ILE A 42 -2.71 -0.93 -0.44
CA ILE A 42 -4.13 -0.70 -0.75
C ILE A 42 -5.02 -1.16 0.40
N ALA A 43 -4.77 -2.36 0.94
CA ALA A 43 -5.52 -2.89 2.08
C ALA A 43 -5.38 -1.99 3.31
N ALA A 44 -4.16 -1.56 3.63
CA ALA A 44 -3.90 -0.65 4.74
C ALA A 44 -4.59 0.72 4.56
N TYR A 45 -4.64 1.24 3.33
CA TYR A 45 -5.38 2.46 3.02
C TYR A 45 -6.88 2.31 3.30
N LEU A 46 -7.49 1.21 2.85
CA LEU A 46 -8.91 0.93 3.09
C LEU A 46 -9.21 0.78 4.58
N ILE A 47 -8.39 0.04 5.32
CA ILE A 47 -8.54 -0.12 6.77
C ILE A 47 -8.44 1.23 7.47
N HIS A 48 -7.43 2.03 7.14
CA HIS A 48 -7.26 3.36 7.73
C HIS A 48 -8.44 4.28 7.44
N TYR A 49 -8.95 4.26 6.20
CA TYR A 49 -10.11 5.02 5.78
C TYR A 49 -11.36 4.61 6.57
N ILE A 50 -11.68 3.32 6.61
CA ILE A 50 -12.85 2.79 7.33
C ILE A 50 -12.76 3.12 8.82
N TYR A 51 -11.59 2.92 9.45
CA TYR A 51 -11.40 3.23 10.86
C TYR A 51 -11.63 4.70 11.17
N LYS A 52 -11.12 5.59 10.32
CA LYS A 52 -11.33 7.03 10.47
C LYS A 52 -12.81 7.40 10.34
N GLU A 53 -13.51 6.78 9.39
CA GLU A 53 -14.93 7.05 9.14
C GLU A 53 -15.83 6.53 10.27
N LEU A 54 -15.51 5.37 10.84
CA LEU A 54 -16.22 4.81 12.00
C LEU A 54 -16.05 5.68 13.25
N ASN A 55 -14.84 6.15 13.54
CA ASN A 55 -14.61 7.02 14.70
C ASN A 55 -15.23 8.41 14.54
N LYS A 56 -15.38 8.89 13.30
CA LYS A 56 -16.10 10.14 13.01
C LYS A 56 -17.56 10.07 13.44
N LYS A 57 -18.21 8.92 13.27
CA LYS A 57 -19.62 8.68 13.63
C LYS A 57 -19.85 8.45 15.13
N ALA A 58 -18.80 8.15 15.89
CA ALA A 58 -18.91 7.84 17.32
C ALA A 58 -18.83 9.08 18.23
N SER A 59 -18.56 10.26 17.68
CA SER A 59 -18.49 11.53 18.42
C SER A 59 -19.68 12.47 18.18
N ASP A 60 -20.73 12.00 17.50
CA ASP A 60 -22.05 12.64 17.42
C ASP A 60 -23.06 11.86 18.28
#